data_AF-A0A0H3XQ39-F1
#
_entry.id   AF-A0A0H3XQ39-F1
#
_cell.length_a   1.000
_cell.length_b   1.000
_cell.length_c   1.000
_cell.angle_alpha   90.00
_cell.angle_beta   90.00
_cell.angle_gamma   90.00
#
_symmetry.space_group_name_H-M   'P 1'
#
loop_
_entity.id
_entity.type
_entity.pdbx_description
1 polymer ?
#
loop_
_entity_poly.entity_id
_entity_poly.type
_entity_poly.pdbx_seq_one_letter_code
_entity_poly.pdbx_strand_id
1 'polypeptide(L)'
;YLLSWLFTLDHKRIGIIYSVVGVWAGFVGLGLSILIRIQLSDPYFNIIPFEVYNYVITSHGIIMIFFFLMPVLIGGFGNILLPILLNLNDLNLPRLNALSAWLLMPSMVLVLASIWFGSGTGWTFYPPLSGASFSPSIGTDFLMFSLHLSGISSIFSSLNFICTIVSAWGVSVNVKDTAIVIWAYLFTSILLILSLPVLAAGITMLLFDRNFNSSFFDPVGGGDPVLFQHLFWFFGHPEVYVLILPAFGMISHICITLSNGEQPFGYYGMVFAMFSIVCLGSVVWAHHMFSIGMDVKTSVFFSSVTMIIAVPTGIKIFTWLYMLSSSGNKLDNPVVWWVYGFIILFTIGGVTGIVLSSSVLDVMLHDTWFVVAHFHYVFSLGSYSGVVLSTIWWWPLLTGLNLSNVLLKAHFALSMIGFNLCFFPIHYFGLCGLPRRVCLYDDSFYWINIMS
;
A
#
# COMPACT_ATOMS: atom_id res chain seq x y z
N TYR A 1 -25.26 19.06 15.05
CA TYR A 1 -24.32 17.91 15.13
C TYR A 1 -23.63 17.64 13.79
N LEU A 2 -24.36 17.42 12.69
CA LEU A 2 -23.76 17.13 11.36
C LEU A 2 -22.79 18.23 10.87
N LEU A 3 -23.18 19.50 11.00
CA LEU A 3 -22.33 20.65 10.63
C LEU A 3 -20.99 20.68 11.39
N SER A 4 -20.93 20.18 12.63
CA SER A 4 -19.68 20.15 13.39
C SER A 4 -18.70 19.08 12.94
N TRP A 5 -19.16 18.10 12.16
CA TRP A 5 -18.30 17.13 11.48
C TRP A 5 -17.91 17.64 10.09
N LEU A 6 -18.86 18.24 9.36
CA LEU A 6 -18.61 18.78 8.03
C LEU A 6 -17.52 19.88 8.03
N PHE A 7 -17.59 20.81 8.99
CA PHE A 7 -16.65 21.93 9.11
C PHE A 7 -15.64 21.73 10.24
N THR A 8 -15.33 20.48 10.59
CA THR A 8 -14.37 20.20 11.65
C THR A 8 -12.94 20.56 11.21
N LEU A 9 -12.17 21.11 12.14
CA LEU A 9 -10.74 21.33 11.99
C LEU A 9 -9.91 20.45 12.95
N ASP A 10 -10.59 19.74 13.85
CA ASP A 10 -9.95 18.90 14.87
C ASP A 10 -9.32 17.66 14.22
N HIS A 11 -8.01 17.48 14.40
CA HIS A 11 -7.27 16.37 13.80
C HIS A 11 -7.83 14.99 14.16
N LYS A 12 -8.43 14.81 15.34
CA LYS A 12 -8.99 13.51 15.76
C LYS A 12 -10.24 13.21 14.96
N ARG A 13 -11.14 14.17 14.80
CA ARG A 13 -12.32 14.04 13.94
C ARG A 13 -11.95 13.84 12.48
N ILE A 14 -10.95 14.56 11.98
CA ILE A 14 -10.43 14.38 10.62
C ILE A 14 -9.87 12.97 10.44
N GLY A 15 -9.07 12.48 11.39
CA GLY A 15 -8.56 11.11 11.39
C GLY A 15 -9.68 10.07 11.40
N ILE A 16 -10.75 10.28 12.18
CA ILE A 16 -11.94 9.40 12.16
C ILE A 16 -12.63 9.43 10.80
N ILE A 17 -12.76 10.60 10.15
CA ILE A 17 -13.33 10.70 8.79
C ILE A 17 -12.51 9.86 7.80
N TYR A 18 -11.18 10.00 7.81
CA TYR A 18 -10.29 9.18 6.99
C TYR A 18 -10.46 7.68 7.26
N SER A 19 -10.53 7.27 8.54
CA SER A 19 -10.71 5.86 8.90
C SER A 19 -12.06 5.31 8.47
N VAL A 20 -13.17 6.06 8.63
CA VAL A 20 -14.51 5.61 8.24
C VAL A 20 -14.62 5.47 6.73
N VAL A 21 -14.18 6.50 5.99
CA VAL A 21 -14.10 6.46 4.52
C VAL A 21 -13.22 5.29 4.06
N GLY A 22 -12.07 5.13 4.70
CA GLY A 22 -11.11 4.09 4.35
C GLY A 22 -11.63 2.68 4.57
N VAL A 23 -12.20 2.41 5.74
CA VAL A 23 -12.78 1.09 6.06
C VAL A 23 -13.96 0.78 5.14
N TRP A 24 -14.82 1.76 4.84
CA TRP A 24 -15.91 1.58 3.88
C TRP A 24 -15.38 1.16 2.51
N ALA A 25 -14.37 1.87 1.99
CA ALA A 25 -13.74 1.53 0.72
C ALA A 25 -13.05 0.15 0.78
N GLY A 26 -12.47 -0.21 1.92
CA GLY A 26 -11.91 -1.55 2.17
C GLY A 26 -12.95 -2.66 2.02
N PHE A 27 -14.18 -2.46 2.49
CA PHE A 27 -15.28 -3.41 2.26
C PHE A 27 -15.71 -3.49 0.79
N VAL A 28 -15.69 -2.37 0.06
CA VAL A 28 -15.91 -2.38 -1.39
C VAL A 28 -14.80 -3.19 -2.09
N GLY A 29 -13.54 -2.93 -1.75
CA GLY A 29 -12.39 -3.66 -2.27
C GLY A 29 -12.43 -5.16 -1.96
N LEU A 30 -12.87 -5.54 -0.76
CA LEU A 30 -13.11 -6.93 -0.35
C LEU A 30 -14.22 -7.57 -1.19
N GLY A 31 -15.33 -6.87 -1.42
CA GLY A 31 -16.39 -7.34 -2.31
C GLY A 31 -15.88 -7.63 -3.72
N LEU A 32 -15.04 -6.75 -4.27
CA LEU A 32 -14.40 -6.96 -5.56
C LEU A 32 -13.43 -8.16 -5.54
N SER A 33 -12.63 -8.35 -4.49
CA SER A 33 -11.77 -9.54 -4.40
C SER A 33 -12.55 -10.84 -4.30
N ILE A 34 -13.68 -10.84 -3.59
CA ILE A 34 -14.57 -12.01 -3.52
C ILE A 34 -15.10 -12.34 -4.92
N LEU A 35 -15.52 -11.34 -5.70
CA LEU A 35 -15.94 -11.54 -7.09
C LEU A 35 -14.81 -12.14 -7.95
N ILE A 36 -13.57 -11.67 -7.78
CA ILE A 36 -12.40 -12.23 -8.48
C ILE A 36 -12.22 -13.71 -8.12
N ARG A 37 -12.27 -14.07 -6.83
CA ARG A 37 -12.07 -15.46 -6.38
C ARG A 37 -13.23 -16.36 -6.78
N ILE A 38 -14.47 -15.88 -6.72
CA ILE A 38 -15.65 -16.61 -7.18
C ILE A 38 -15.57 -16.88 -8.68
N GLN A 39 -15.18 -15.89 -9.48
CA GLN A 39 -14.95 -16.07 -10.92
C GLN A 39 -13.87 -17.13 -11.21
N LEU A 40 -12.87 -17.24 -10.35
CA LEU A 40 -11.83 -18.26 -10.48
C LEU A 40 -12.22 -19.59 -9.82
N SER A 41 -13.42 -19.78 -9.27
CA SER A 41 -13.79 -21.04 -8.62
C SER A 41 -13.94 -22.21 -9.61
N ASP A 42 -14.14 -21.92 -10.89
CA ASP A 42 -14.20 -22.89 -11.99
C ASP A 42 -13.19 -22.50 -13.08
N PRO A 43 -12.50 -23.46 -13.73
CA PRO A 43 -11.47 -23.15 -14.72
C PRO A 43 -12.02 -22.56 -16.03
N TYR A 44 -13.26 -22.89 -16.39
CA TYR A 44 -13.83 -22.61 -17.71
C TYR A 44 -15.14 -21.82 -17.68
N PHE A 45 -15.88 -21.87 -16.58
CA PHE A 45 -17.16 -21.18 -16.44
C PHE A 45 -16.98 -19.74 -15.95
N ASN A 46 -17.62 -18.80 -16.65
CA ASN A 46 -17.60 -17.39 -16.27
C ASN A 46 -18.90 -16.99 -15.57
N ILE A 47 -18.77 -16.55 -14.32
CA ILE A 47 -19.84 -15.94 -13.54
C ILE A 47 -20.02 -14.47 -13.95
N ILE A 48 -18.91 -13.78 -14.26
CA ILE A 48 -18.92 -12.41 -14.76
C ILE A 48 -18.30 -12.33 -16.17
N PRO A 49 -18.74 -11.39 -17.03
CA PRO A 49 -18.14 -11.19 -18.34
C PRO A 49 -16.64 -10.85 -18.25
N PHE A 50 -15.85 -11.28 -19.24
CA PHE A 50 -14.40 -11.06 -19.27
C PHE A 50 -13.97 -9.60 -19.13
N GLU A 51 -14.71 -8.70 -19.76
CA GLU A 51 -14.44 -7.27 -19.66
C GLU A 51 -14.68 -6.75 -18.24
N VAL A 52 -15.78 -7.18 -17.61
CA VAL A 52 -16.11 -6.83 -16.23
C VAL A 52 -15.07 -7.40 -15.26
N TYR A 53 -14.52 -8.59 -15.50
CA TYR A 53 -13.43 -9.14 -14.70
C TYR A 53 -12.21 -8.20 -14.65
N ASN A 54 -11.84 -7.62 -15.79
CA ASN A 54 -10.76 -6.64 -15.84
C ASN A 54 -11.12 -5.34 -15.11
N TYR A 55 -12.39 -4.91 -15.15
CA TYR A 55 -12.86 -3.75 -14.38
C TYR A 55 -12.74 -3.97 -12.88
N VAL A 56 -13.14 -5.17 -12.43
CA VAL A 56 -13.10 -5.60 -11.03
C VAL A 56 -11.65 -5.69 -10.54
N ILE A 57 -10.74 -6.33 -11.28
CA ILE A 57 -9.31 -6.38 -10.88
C ILE A 57 -8.69 -4.99 -10.81
N THR A 58 -8.93 -4.17 -11.84
CA THR A 58 -8.39 -2.81 -11.90
C THR A 58 -8.82 -2.03 -10.68
N SER A 59 -10.11 -2.08 -10.37
CA SER A 59 -10.70 -1.29 -9.28
C SER A 59 -10.39 -1.86 -7.90
N HIS A 60 -10.27 -3.18 -7.74
CA HIS A 60 -9.82 -3.79 -6.49
C HIS A 60 -8.45 -3.27 -6.08
N GLY A 61 -7.46 -3.30 -6.98
CA GLY A 61 -6.12 -2.80 -6.68
C GLY A 61 -6.12 -1.32 -6.30
N ILE A 62 -6.82 -0.48 -7.07
CA ILE A 62 -6.89 0.97 -6.82
C ILE A 62 -7.60 1.29 -5.50
N ILE A 63 -8.73 0.64 -5.22
CA ILE A 63 -9.50 0.87 -4.00
C ILE A 63 -8.70 0.43 -2.78
N MET A 64 -8.06 -0.73 -2.82
CA MET A 64 -7.28 -1.23 -1.67
C MET A 64 -6.07 -0.35 -1.34
N ILE A 65 -5.37 0.16 -2.36
CA ILE A 65 -4.22 1.05 -2.17
C ILE A 65 -4.66 2.45 -1.75
N PHE A 66 -5.33 3.17 -2.65
CA PHE A 66 -5.54 4.61 -2.53
C PHE A 66 -6.74 4.99 -1.67
N PHE A 67 -7.70 4.07 -1.49
CA PHE A 67 -8.94 4.36 -0.77
C PHE A 67 -9.08 3.59 0.54
N PHE A 68 -8.34 2.50 0.77
CA PHE A 68 -8.33 1.80 2.05
C PHE A 68 -7.03 2.01 2.83
N LEU A 69 -5.90 1.52 2.32
CA LEU A 69 -4.66 1.50 3.10
C LEU A 69 -4.09 2.90 3.32
N MET A 70 -3.98 3.75 2.28
CA MET A 70 -3.51 5.12 2.49
C MET A 70 -4.43 5.91 3.43
N PRO A 71 -5.76 5.96 3.23
CA PRO A 71 -6.63 6.72 4.11
C PRO A 71 -6.60 6.21 5.55
N VAL A 72 -6.52 4.90 5.81
CA VAL A 72 -6.50 4.40 7.18
C VAL A 72 -5.14 4.59 7.86
N LEU A 73 -4.04 4.15 7.23
CA LEU A 73 -2.70 4.18 7.83
C LEU A 73 -2.12 5.59 7.92
N ILE A 74 -2.29 6.38 6.86
CA ILE A 74 -1.69 7.71 6.73
C ILE A 74 -2.69 8.77 7.17
N GLY A 75 -3.87 8.78 6.54
CA GLY A 75 -4.92 9.75 6.85
C GLY A 75 -5.46 9.57 8.27
N GLY A 76 -5.85 8.37 8.68
CA GLY A 76 -6.51 8.10 9.94
C GLY A 76 -5.53 8.16 11.11
N PHE A 77 -4.64 7.17 11.18
CA PHE A 77 -3.67 7.08 12.28
C PHE A 77 -2.67 8.24 12.27
N GLY A 78 -2.23 8.75 11.12
CA GLY A 78 -1.30 9.88 11.07
C GLY A 78 -1.90 11.15 11.68
N ASN A 79 -3.15 11.48 11.32
CA ASN A 79 -3.84 12.62 11.90
C ASN A 79 -4.08 12.50 13.40
N ILE A 80 -4.41 11.29 13.87
CA ILE A 80 -4.67 11.06 15.29
C ILE A 80 -3.37 11.09 16.09
N LEU A 81 -2.36 10.33 15.65
CA LEU A 81 -1.17 10.04 16.43
C LEU A 81 -0.14 11.16 16.40
N LEU A 82 0.04 11.89 15.30
CA LEU A 82 1.11 12.88 15.19
C LEU A 82 1.01 13.98 16.25
N PRO A 83 -0.12 14.69 16.42
CA PRO A 83 -0.22 15.69 17.49
C PRO A 83 -0.08 15.08 18.89
N ILE A 84 -0.64 13.88 19.12
CA ILE A 84 -0.58 13.21 20.42
C ILE A 84 0.87 12.86 20.79
N LEU A 85 1.61 12.23 19.88
CA LEU A 85 2.98 11.80 20.12
C LEU A 85 3.98 12.97 20.15
N LEU A 86 3.67 14.09 19.51
CA LEU A 86 4.45 15.33 19.57
C LEU A 86 4.03 16.27 20.72
N ASN A 87 3.05 15.87 21.52
CA ASN A 87 2.46 16.69 22.58
C ASN A 87 1.97 18.07 22.09
N LEU A 88 1.26 18.07 20.97
CA LEU A 88 0.66 19.25 20.34
C LEU A 88 -0.87 19.20 20.46
N ASN A 89 -1.50 20.37 20.43
CA ASN A 89 -2.96 20.48 20.44
C ASN A 89 -3.58 20.05 19.11
N ASP A 90 -2.90 20.33 17.99
CA ASP A 90 -3.37 20.05 16.63
C ASP A 90 -2.17 20.03 15.65
N LEU A 91 -2.43 19.71 14.38
CA LEU A 91 -1.49 19.90 13.28
C LEU A 91 -1.39 21.37 12.87
N ASN A 92 -0.28 21.76 12.23
CA ASN A 92 -0.02 23.17 11.91
C ASN A 92 -0.94 23.76 10.82
N LEU A 93 -1.45 22.95 9.89
CA LEU A 93 -2.28 23.38 8.77
C LEU A 93 -3.67 22.72 8.81
N PRO A 94 -4.51 23.00 9.83
CA PRO A 94 -5.75 22.25 10.07
C PRO A 94 -6.81 22.43 8.97
N ARG A 95 -6.83 23.58 8.28
CA ARG A 95 -7.71 23.78 7.10
C ARG A 95 -7.27 22.98 5.89
N LEU A 96 -5.96 22.91 5.64
CA LEU A 96 -5.39 22.09 4.57
C LEU A 96 -5.68 20.61 4.84
N ASN A 97 -5.62 20.21 6.11
CA ASN A 97 -5.96 18.88 6.59
C ASN A 97 -7.44 18.52 6.39
N ALA A 98 -8.34 19.45 6.70
CA ALA A 98 -9.77 19.24 6.44
C ALA A 98 -10.03 19.10 4.93
N LEU A 99 -9.40 19.96 4.12
CA LEU A 99 -9.49 19.89 2.66
C LEU A 99 -8.97 18.55 2.11
N SER A 100 -7.82 18.06 2.60
CA SER A 100 -7.28 16.77 2.15
C SER A 100 -8.26 15.63 2.42
N ALA A 101 -8.87 15.58 3.60
CA ALA A 101 -9.87 14.54 3.91
C ALA A 101 -11.09 14.62 2.99
N TRP A 102 -11.59 15.83 2.72
CA TRP A 102 -12.78 16.01 1.90
C TRP A 102 -12.55 15.75 0.41
N LEU A 103 -11.33 15.91 -0.11
CA LEU A 103 -10.99 15.56 -1.49
C LEU A 103 -11.13 14.06 -1.79
N LEU A 104 -11.05 13.18 -0.78
CA LEU A 104 -11.28 11.75 -0.96
C LEU A 104 -12.73 11.43 -1.34
N MET A 105 -13.71 12.24 -0.92
CA MET A 105 -15.12 11.98 -1.24
C MET A 105 -15.43 12.08 -2.76
N PRO A 106 -15.14 13.20 -3.46
CA PRO A 106 -15.32 13.26 -4.90
C PRO A 106 -14.41 12.29 -5.64
N SER A 107 -13.18 12.05 -5.16
CA SER A 107 -12.27 11.03 -5.71
C SER A 107 -12.93 9.64 -5.70
N MET A 108 -13.54 9.26 -4.58
CA MET A 108 -14.23 7.98 -4.43
C MET A 108 -15.45 7.85 -5.35
N VAL A 109 -16.21 8.93 -5.53
CA VAL A 109 -17.32 8.95 -6.50
C VAL A 109 -16.81 8.68 -7.92
N LEU A 110 -15.66 9.25 -8.29
CA LEU A 110 -15.05 9.06 -9.61
C LEU A 110 -14.54 7.63 -9.82
N VAL A 111 -13.91 6.98 -8.82
CA VAL A 111 -13.51 5.56 -8.98
C VAL A 111 -14.73 4.62 -9.09
N LEU A 112 -15.81 4.90 -8.36
CA LEU A 112 -17.05 4.12 -8.50
C LEU A 112 -17.72 4.36 -9.86
N ALA A 113 -17.70 5.59 -10.36
CA ALA A 113 -18.13 5.90 -11.72
C ALA A 113 -17.26 5.19 -12.77
N SER A 114 -15.94 5.10 -12.56
CA SER A 114 -15.04 4.34 -13.43
C SER A 114 -15.44 2.86 -13.53
N ILE A 115 -15.85 2.23 -12.42
CA ILE A 115 -16.35 0.84 -12.46
C ILE A 115 -17.61 0.76 -13.31
N TRP A 116 -18.54 1.70 -13.12
CA TRP A 116 -19.83 1.72 -13.81
C TRP A 116 -19.70 1.96 -15.32
N PHE A 117 -18.85 2.91 -15.73
CA PHE A 117 -18.60 3.25 -17.13
C PHE A 117 -17.53 2.37 -17.79
N GLY A 118 -16.83 1.56 -17.01
CA GLY A 118 -15.87 0.57 -17.46
C GLY A 118 -14.43 1.08 -17.58
N SER A 119 -13.49 0.43 -16.87
CA SER A 119 -12.05 0.62 -17.06
C SER A 119 -11.28 -0.66 -16.73
N GLY A 120 -10.79 -1.34 -17.77
CA GLY A 120 -10.21 -2.69 -17.69
C GLY A 120 -8.71 -2.74 -17.99
N THR A 121 -7.97 -1.70 -17.65
CA THR A 121 -6.57 -1.50 -18.06
C THR A 121 -5.56 -2.10 -17.08
N GLY A 122 -6.04 -2.71 -15.99
CA GLY A 122 -5.24 -3.00 -14.80
C GLY A 122 -4.91 -1.73 -14.00
N TRP A 123 -4.53 -1.89 -12.74
CA TRP A 123 -4.18 -0.77 -11.84
C TRP A 123 -2.96 0.04 -12.30
N THR A 124 -2.26 -0.43 -13.34
CA THR A 124 -1.08 0.21 -13.92
C THR A 124 -1.39 1.06 -15.15
N PHE A 125 -2.61 1.01 -15.73
CA PHE A 125 -3.04 1.88 -16.84
C PHE A 125 -2.10 1.96 -18.05
N TYR A 126 -1.41 0.88 -18.40
CA TYR A 126 -0.40 0.94 -19.45
C TYR A 126 -1.01 1.27 -20.83
N PRO A 127 -0.49 2.31 -21.53
CA PRO A 127 -0.71 2.43 -22.96
C PRO A 127 0.02 1.28 -23.70
N PRO A 128 -0.46 0.85 -24.88
CA PRO A 128 -1.58 1.44 -25.61
C PRO A 128 -2.96 0.97 -25.13
N LEU A 129 -3.05 -0.04 -24.25
CA LEU A 129 -4.33 -0.59 -23.78
C LEU A 129 -5.25 0.46 -23.13
N SER A 130 -4.66 1.40 -22.39
CA SER A 130 -5.38 2.53 -21.80
C SER A 130 -5.66 3.68 -22.76
N GLY A 131 -5.15 3.64 -23.99
CA GLY A 131 -5.45 4.62 -25.04
C GLY A 131 -6.90 4.52 -25.53
N ALA A 132 -7.41 5.59 -26.15
CA ALA A 132 -8.80 5.67 -26.59
C ALA A 132 -9.16 4.62 -27.67
N SER A 133 -8.18 4.14 -28.42
CA SER A 133 -8.35 3.09 -29.44
C SER A 133 -8.65 1.70 -28.86
N PHE A 134 -8.11 1.38 -27.68
CA PHE A 134 -8.28 0.08 -27.03
C PHE A 134 -9.24 0.12 -25.83
N SER A 135 -9.32 1.26 -25.15
CA SER A 135 -10.26 1.53 -24.07
C SER A 135 -11.04 2.81 -24.36
N PRO A 136 -12.06 2.76 -25.24
CA PRO A 136 -12.85 3.95 -25.62
C PRO A 136 -13.79 4.43 -24.51
N SER A 137 -13.97 3.65 -23.44
CA SER A 137 -14.81 4.00 -22.31
C SER A 137 -14.30 5.25 -21.58
N ILE A 138 -15.24 6.11 -21.19
CA ILE A 138 -14.95 7.29 -20.32
C ILE A 138 -14.59 6.88 -18.88
N GLY A 139 -14.83 5.60 -18.51
CA GLY A 139 -14.47 5.09 -17.18
C GLY A 139 -12.97 5.21 -16.90
N THR A 140 -12.11 5.00 -17.90
CA THR A 140 -10.66 5.18 -17.76
C THR A 140 -10.28 6.65 -17.47
N ASP A 141 -11.03 7.62 -18.00
CA ASP A 141 -10.83 9.04 -17.68
C ASP A 141 -11.28 9.36 -16.25
N PHE A 142 -12.44 8.85 -15.82
CA PHE A 142 -12.89 8.97 -14.42
C PHE A 142 -11.88 8.38 -13.44
N LEU A 143 -11.26 7.25 -13.77
CA LEU A 143 -10.23 6.64 -12.95
C LEU A 143 -9.00 7.52 -12.79
N MET A 144 -8.52 8.14 -13.88
CA MET A 144 -7.39 9.06 -13.83
C MET A 144 -7.74 10.33 -13.04
N PHE A 145 -8.93 10.91 -13.23
CA PHE A 145 -9.36 12.06 -12.41
C PHE A 145 -9.52 11.72 -10.93
N SER A 146 -10.01 10.50 -10.64
CA SER A 146 -10.06 9.97 -9.27
C SER A 146 -8.68 9.99 -8.63
N LEU A 147 -7.66 9.46 -9.32
CA LEU A 147 -6.28 9.40 -8.83
C LEU A 147 -5.63 10.79 -8.69
N HIS A 148 -5.98 11.77 -9.53
CA HIS A 148 -5.54 13.15 -9.33
C HIS A 148 -6.05 13.71 -7.99
N LEU A 149 -7.35 13.54 -7.70
CA LEU A 149 -7.94 14.05 -6.46
C LEU A 149 -7.38 13.34 -5.21
N SER A 150 -7.21 12.02 -5.25
CA SER A 150 -6.58 11.28 -4.14
C SER A 150 -5.11 11.68 -3.99
N GLY A 151 -4.39 11.90 -5.09
CA GLY A 151 -3.01 12.40 -5.08
C GLY A 151 -2.87 13.78 -4.43
N ILE A 152 -3.75 14.72 -4.78
CA ILE A 152 -3.77 16.07 -4.17
C ILE A 152 -4.07 15.97 -2.66
N SER A 153 -5.03 15.12 -2.26
CA SER A 153 -5.31 14.84 -0.85
C SER A 153 -4.03 14.39 -0.10
N SER A 154 -3.31 13.41 -0.65
CA SER A 154 -2.10 12.86 -0.03
C SER A 154 -0.95 13.86 0.03
N ILE A 155 -0.77 14.71 -1.00
CA ILE A 155 0.24 15.79 -0.99
C ILE A 155 -0.08 16.82 0.11
N PHE A 156 -1.34 17.24 0.23
CA PHE A 156 -1.77 18.19 1.25
C PHE A 156 -1.59 17.66 2.67
N SER A 157 -1.94 16.39 2.91
CA SER A 157 -1.65 15.72 4.19
C SER A 157 -0.16 15.66 4.48
N SER A 158 0.66 15.33 3.48
CA SER A 158 2.12 15.19 3.62
C SER A 158 2.79 16.52 3.95
N LEU A 159 2.40 17.61 3.29
CA LEU A 159 2.88 18.96 3.60
C LEU A 159 2.54 19.34 5.06
N ASN A 160 1.31 19.08 5.48
CA ASN A 160 0.89 19.36 6.86
C ASN A 160 1.69 18.54 7.89
N PHE A 161 1.91 17.25 7.64
CA PHE A 161 2.70 16.39 8.53
C PHE A 161 4.16 16.84 8.61
N ILE A 162 4.81 17.13 7.47
CA ILE A 162 6.19 17.63 7.46
C ILE A 162 6.30 18.95 8.22
N CYS A 163 5.43 19.92 7.92
CA CYS A 163 5.44 21.20 8.62
C CYS A 163 5.27 21.03 10.13
N THR A 164 4.38 20.13 10.57
CA THR A 164 4.12 19.88 11.99
C THR A 164 5.30 19.20 12.68
N ILE A 165 5.87 18.15 12.08
CA ILE A 165 6.99 17.40 12.67
C ILE A 165 8.23 18.29 12.77
N VAL A 166 8.60 18.97 11.68
CA VAL A 166 9.79 19.81 11.64
C VAL A 166 9.67 21.01 12.58
N SER A 167 8.50 21.63 12.69
CA SER A 167 8.29 22.71 13.66
C SER A 167 8.37 22.22 15.10
N ALA A 168 7.84 21.04 15.39
CA ALA A 168 7.87 20.47 16.73
C ALA A 168 9.32 20.22 17.19
N TRP A 169 10.17 19.74 16.29
CA TRP A 169 11.60 19.56 16.57
C TRP A 169 12.37 20.85 16.83
N GLY A 170 11.93 21.96 16.27
CA GLY A 170 12.56 23.27 16.49
C GLY A 170 12.16 23.92 17.82
N VAL A 171 11.02 23.54 18.41
CA VAL A 171 10.38 24.30 19.50
C VAL A 171 9.99 23.45 20.69
N SER A 172 9.34 22.29 20.49
CA SER A 172 8.64 21.56 21.55
C SER A 172 9.27 20.23 21.94
N VAL A 173 9.99 19.55 21.03
CA VAL A 173 10.49 18.18 21.25
C VAL A 173 11.92 18.04 20.73
N ASN A 174 12.79 17.38 21.50
CA ASN A 174 14.11 17.01 21.01
C ASN A 174 14.03 15.88 19.96
N VAL A 175 14.77 16.02 18.87
CA VAL A 175 14.84 15.01 17.78
C VAL A 175 15.27 13.63 18.28
N LYS A 176 16.14 13.57 19.29
CA LYS A 176 16.66 12.31 19.87
C LYS A 176 15.62 11.54 20.67
N ASP A 177 14.63 12.25 21.21
CA ASP A 177 13.60 11.70 22.10
C ASP A 177 12.30 11.40 21.33
N THR A 178 12.33 11.52 20.00
CA THR A 178 11.15 11.38 19.14
C THR A 178 10.81 9.91 18.87
N ALA A 179 9.55 9.53 19.02
CA ALA A 179 9.11 8.16 18.72
C ALA A 179 9.37 7.75 17.25
N ILE A 180 9.74 6.49 17.03
CA ILE A 180 10.01 5.94 15.68
C ILE A 180 8.82 6.10 14.71
N VAL A 181 7.58 6.08 15.23
CA VAL A 181 6.36 6.31 14.43
C VAL A 181 6.39 7.67 13.74
N ILE A 182 6.91 8.71 14.42
CA ILE A 182 6.98 10.07 13.86
C ILE A 182 7.97 10.11 12.70
N TRP A 183 9.13 9.46 12.84
CA TRP A 183 10.08 9.30 11.73
C TRP A 183 9.46 8.56 10.54
N ALA A 184 8.69 7.50 10.80
CA ALA A 184 8.00 6.77 9.74
C ALA A 184 7.02 7.68 8.98
N TYR A 185 6.22 8.51 9.67
CA TYR A 185 5.34 9.48 9.02
C TYR A 185 6.09 10.58 8.27
N LEU A 186 7.20 11.09 8.81
CA LEU A 186 8.05 12.06 8.11
C LEU A 186 8.56 11.49 6.79
N PHE A 187 9.15 10.30 6.83
CA PHE A 187 9.70 9.61 5.67
C PHE A 187 8.63 9.25 4.63
N THR A 188 7.46 8.80 5.08
CA THR A 188 6.29 8.56 4.22
C THR A 188 5.86 9.85 3.52
N SER A 189 5.80 10.96 4.26
CA SER A 189 5.39 12.27 3.71
C SER A 189 6.41 12.80 2.69
N ILE A 190 7.71 12.58 2.92
CA ILE A 190 8.76 12.94 1.96
C ILE A 190 8.62 12.14 0.67
N LEU A 191 8.41 10.83 0.75
CA LEU A 191 8.20 9.99 -0.42
C LEU A 191 6.97 10.43 -1.22
N LEU A 192 5.85 10.72 -0.55
CA LEU A 192 4.62 11.18 -1.21
C LEU A 192 4.81 12.48 -1.99
N ILE A 193 5.54 13.46 -1.43
CA ILE A 193 5.84 14.71 -2.15
C ILE A 193 6.76 14.46 -3.35
N LEU A 194 7.70 13.51 -3.23
CA LEU A 194 8.64 13.19 -4.29
C LEU A 194 7.98 12.39 -5.44
N SER A 195 7.12 11.44 -5.13
CA SER A 195 6.64 10.43 -6.08
C SER A 195 5.32 10.79 -6.76
N LEU A 196 4.35 11.36 -6.03
CA LEU A 196 3.01 11.63 -6.57
C LEU A 196 2.97 12.62 -7.75
N PRO A 197 3.80 13.67 -7.81
CA PRO A 197 3.84 14.55 -8.98
C PRO A 197 4.20 13.81 -10.28
N VAL A 198 5.02 12.75 -10.20
CA VAL A 198 5.41 11.95 -11.37
C VAL A 198 4.25 11.10 -11.87
N LEU A 199 3.46 10.49 -10.95
CA LEU A 199 2.22 9.81 -11.33
C LEU A 199 1.27 10.80 -12.02
N ALA A 200 1.01 11.95 -11.37
CA ALA A 200 0.09 12.97 -11.88
C ALA A 200 0.48 13.43 -13.29
N ALA A 201 1.78 13.65 -13.53
CA ALA A 201 2.30 13.97 -14.87
C ALA A 201 2.03 12.83 -15.86
N GLY A 202 2.33 11.57 -15.50
CA GLY A 202 2.09 10.39 -16.34
C GLY A 202 0.64 10.22 -16.75
N ILE A 203 -0.29 10.27 -15.79
CA ILE A 203 -1.72 10.11 -16.09
C ILE A 203 -2.33 11.36 -16.75
N THR A 204 -1.76 12.56 -16.55
CA THR A 204 -2.14 13.76 -17.32
C THR A 204 -1.71 13.62 -18.78
N MET A 205 -0.49 13.19 -19.05
CA MET A 205 -0.03 12.92 -20.42
C MET A 205 -0.91 11.87 -21.10
N LEU A 206 -1.34 10.83 -20.38
CA LEU A 206 -2.24 9.81 -20.91
C LEU A 206 -3.65 10.35 -21.17
N LEU A 207 -4.18 11.23 -20.31
CA LEU A 207 -5.43 11.95 -20.57
C LEU A 207 -5.34 12.81 -21.83
N PHE A 208 -4.18 13.43 -22.08
CA PHE A 208 -3.93 14.21 -23.29
C PHE A 208 -3.87 13.33 -24.55
N ASP A 209 -3.21 12.17 -24.48
CA ASP A 209 -3.18 11.23 -25.60
C ASP A 209 -4.58 10.68 -25.92
N ARG A 210 -5.41 10.48 -24.89
CA ARG A 210 -6.79 10.00 -25.07
C ARG A 210 -7.75 11.06 -25.61
N ASN A 211 -7.64 12.32 -25.16
CA ASN A 211 -8.71 13.31 -25.34
C ASN A 211 -8.29 14.57 -26.12
N PHE A 212 -6.99 14.80 -26.31
CA PHE A 212 -6.47 16.05 -26.89
C PHE A 212 -5.51 15.81 -28.08
N ASN A 213 -5.52 14.61 -28.66
CA ASN A 213 -4.71 14.22 -29.83
C ASN A 213 -3.20 14.48 -29.66
N SER A 214 -2.67 14.40 -28.44
CA SER A 214 -1.23 14.29 -28.26
C SER A 214 -0.76 12.86 -28.51
N SER A 215 0.56 12.67 -28.53
CA SER A 215 1.21 11.38 -28.78
C SER A 215 2.44 11.19 -27.89
N PHE A 216 2.28 11.35 -26.58
CA PHE A 216 3.35 11.08 -25.60
C PHE A 216 3.74 9.60 -25.60
N PHE A 217 2.75 8.71 -25.68
CA PHE A 217 2.92 7.27 -25.55
C PHE A 217 2.49 6.49 -26.80
N ASP A 218 1.90 7.14 -27.81
CA ASP A 218 1.53 6.50 -29.07
C ASP A 218 2.71 6.45 -30.07
N PRO A 219 3.24 5.26 -30.42
CA PRO A 219 4.33 5.13 -31.39
C PRO A 219 4.01 5.69 -32.77
N VAL A 220 2.72 5.73 -33.18
CA VAL A 220 2.33 6.28 -34.50
C VAL A 220 2.63 7.78 -34.58
N GLY A 221 2.52 8.49 -33.46
CA GLY A 221 2.91 9.89 -33.32
C GLY A 221 4.32 10.12 -32.77
N GLY A 222 5.15 9.06 -32.69
CA GLY A 222 6.53 9.12 -32.20
C GLY A 222 6.69 9.04 -30.67
N GLY A 223 5.62 8.71 -29.94
CA GLY A 223 5.64 8.47 -28.50
C GLY A 223 6.19 7.09 -28.11
N ASP A 224 6.38 6.86 -26.82
CA ASP A 224 6.91 5.59 -26.30
C ASP A 224 6.08 5.06 -25.11
N PRO A 225 5.38 3.92 -25.24
CA PRO A 225 4.67 3.28 -24.12
C PRO A 225 5.59 2.91 -22.94
N VAL A 226 6.87 2.66 -23.18
CA VAL A 226 7.85 2.33 -22.13
C VAL A 226 8.15 3.56 -21.26
N LEU A 227 8.06 4.77 -21.81
CA LEU A 227 8.14 6.00 -21.03
C LEU A 227 7.06 6.03 -19.94
N PHE A 228 5.83 5.63 -20.26
CA PHE A 228 4.76 5.54 -19.27
C PHE A 228 5.12 4.56 -18.15
N GLN A 229 5.71 3.40 -18.47
CA GLN A 229 6.14 2.44 -17.45
C GLN A 229 7.21 3.02 -16.52
N HIS A 230 8.18 3.77 -17.05
CA HIS A 230 9.18 4.44 -16.21
C HIS A 230 8.54 5.46 -15.27
N LEU A 231 7.64 6.32 -15.77
CA LEU A 231 6.94 7.31 -14.95
C LEU A 231 6.07 6.65 -13.88
N PHE A 232 5.31 5.62 -14.27
CA PHE A 232 4.43 4.89 -13.38
C PHE A 232 5.23 4.20 -12.27
N TRP A 233 6.32 3.50 -12.59
CA TRP A 233 7.09 2.79 -11.56
C TRP A 233 7.98 3.69 -10.73
N PHE A 234 8.48 4.79 -11.29
CA PHE A 234 9.16 5.82 -10.51
C PHE A 234 8.26 6.32 -9.38
N PHE A 235 6.95 6.42 -9.62
CA PHE A 235 5.97 6.59 -8.56
C PHE A 235 5.72 5.29 -7.75
N GLY A 236 5.44 4.20 -8.45
CA GLY A 236 4.82 2.99 -7.90
C GLY A 236 5.70 2.25 -6.91
N HIS A 237 7.02 2.23 -7.10
CA HIS A 237 7.91 1.58 -6.12
C HIS A 237 8.08 2.40 -4.82
N PRO A 238 8.31 3.72 -4.85
CA PRO A 238 8.15 4.55 -3.66
C PRO A 238 6.80 4.40 -2.95
N GLU A 239 5.70 4.26 -3.71
CA GLU A 239 4.36 4.12 -3.16
C GLU A 239 4.20 2.84 -2.33
N VAL A 240 4.81 1.71 -2.74
CA VAL A 240 4.74 0.50 -1.90
C VAL A 240 5.46 0.68 -0.56
N TYR A 241 6.47 1.56 -0.46
CA TYR A 241 7.09 1.91 0.82
C TYR A 241 6.25 2.88 1.64
N VAL A 242 5.60 3.84 1.01
CA VAL A 242 4.63 4.74 1.66
C VAL A 242 3.58 3.93 2.44
N LEU A 243 3.19 2.77 1.91
CA LEU A 243 2.15 1.93 2.49
C LEU A 243 2.65 1.02 3.65
N ILE A 244 3.95 0.77 3.76
CA ILE A 244 4.53 -0.10 4.81
C ILE A 244 5.28 0.68 5.90
N LEU A 245 5.85 1.83 5.59
CA LEU A 245 6.63 2.62 6.55
C LEU A 245 5.82 3.02 7.80
N PRO A 246 4.57 3.54 7.69
CA PRO A 246 3.75 3.82 8.86
C PRO A 246 3.47 2.56 9.69
N ALA A 247 3.15 1.44 9.03
CA ALA A 247 2.95 0.17 9.71
C ALA A 247 4.21 -0.24 10.47
N PHE A 248 5.40 -0.15 9.87
CA PHE A 248 6.65 -0.41 10.57
C PHE A 248 6.87 0.51 11.77
N GLY A 249 6.54 1.79 11.66
CA GLY A 249 6.60 2.72 12.78
C GLY A 249 5.71 2.25 13.93
N MET A 250 4.46 1.90 13.62
CA MET A 250 3.46 1.46 14.59
C MET A 250 3.84 0.13 15.24
N ILE A 251 4.33 -0.85 14.47
CA ILE A 251 4.88 -2.10 15.00
C ILE A 251 6.06 -1.83 15.94
N SER A 252 6.99 -0.94 15.56
CA SER A 252 8.09 -0.56 16.45
C SER A 252 7.58 0.00 17.78
N HIS A 253 6.58 0.89 17.75
CA HIS A 253 6.00 1.45 18.97
C HIS A 253 5.35 0.37 19.85
N ILE A 254 4.57 -0.54 19.25
CA ILE A 254 3.93 -1.64 19.97
C ILE A 254 4.99 -2.55 20.60
N CYS A 255 6.03 -2.93 19.85
CA CYS A 255 7.10 -3.80 20.35
C CYS A 255 7.85 -3.18 21.53
N ILE A 256 8.13 -1.87 21.51
CA ILE A 256 8.78 -1.16 22.65
C ILE A 256 7.93 -1.28 23.91
N THR A 257 6.62 -1.04 23.79
CA THR A 257 5.71 -1.10 24.94
C THR A 257 5.54 -2.53 25.44
N LEU A 258 5.39 -3.51 24.54
CA LEU A 258 5.36 -4.92 24.92
C LEU A 258 6.64 -5.34 25.63
N SER A 259 7.79 -4.80 25.19
CA SER A 259 9.07 -5.11 25.81
C SER A 259 9.37 -4.34 27.10
N ASN A 260 8.49 -3.43 27.53
CA ASN A 260 8.73 -2.47 28.62
C ASN A 260 10.06 -1.70 28.45
N GLY A 261 10.45 -1.43 27.20
CA GLY A 261 11.66 -0.66 26.90
C GLY A 261 11.39 0.85 26.99
N GLU A 262 12.33 1.61 27.54
CA GLU A 262 12.28 3.08 27.46
C GLU A 262 12.50 3.58 26.03
N GLN A 263 13.33 2.85 25.28
CA GLN A 263 13.65 3.13 23.88
C GLN A 263 13.69 1.82 23.09
N PRO A 264 13.48 1.89 21.76
CA PRO A 264 13.67 0.74 20.90
C PRO A 264 15.13 0.33 20.88
N PHE A 265 15.37 -0.98 20.89
CA PHE A 265 16.70 -1.52 20.66
C PHE A 265 17.27 -0.93 19.36
N GLY A 266 18.49 -0.39 19.41
CA GLY A 266 19.11 0.24 18.25
C GLY A 266 18.29 1.36 17.61
N TYR A 267 17.74 2.30 18.40
CA TYR A 267 16.94 3.44 17.90
C TYR A 267 17.49 4.09 16.62
N TYR A 268 18.75 4.52 16.62
CA TYR A 268 19.38 5.11 15.43
C TYR A 268 19.49 4.11 14.27
N GLY A 269 19.74 2.83 14.56
CA GLY A 269 19.75 1.77 13.54
C GLY A 269 18.38 1.62 12.86
N MET A 270 17.28 1.68 13.62
CA MET A 270 15.94 1.66 13.04
C MET A 270 15.62 2.92 12.22
N VAL A 271 16.02 4.10 12.70
CA VAL A 271 15.82 5.37 11.98
C VAL A 271 16.62 5.38 10.67
N PHE A 272 17.90 5.02 10.71
CA PHE A 272 18.74 4.94 9.51
C PHE A 272 18.31 3.83 8.56
N ALA A 273 17.77 2.72 9.06
CA ALA A 273 17.16 1.70 8.21
C ALA A 273 15.97 2.26 7.43
N MET A 274 15.08 3.03 8.07
CA MET A 274 13.96 3.68 7.35
C MET A 274 14.45 4.74 6.37
N PHE A 275 15.43 5.55 6.75
CA PHE A 275 16.04 6.52 5.85
C PHE A 275 16.66 5.83 4.61
N SER A 276 17.37 4.72 4.82
CA SER A 276 17.93 3.91 3.73
C SER A 276 16.84 3.37 2.81
N ILE A 277 15.71 2.89 3.35
CA ILE A 277 14.56 2.45 2.55
C ILE A 277 14.00 3.60 1.70
N VAL A 278 13.89 4.82 2.24
CA VAL A 278 13.44 6.00 1.49
C VAL A 278 14.37 6.30 0.31
N CYS A 279 15.67 6.38 0.57
CA CYS A 279 16.66 6.69 -0.45
C CYS A 279 16.74 5.59 -1.52
N LEU A 280 16.89 4.34 -1.11
CA LEU A 280 17.00 3.21 -2.02
C LEU A 280 15.69 2.96 -2.77
N GLY A 281 14.55 3.10 -2.10
CA GLY A 281 13.24 2.94 -2.72
C GLY A 281 12.95 3.92 -3.85
N SER A 282 13.59 5.09 -3.82
CA SER A 282 13.49 6.10 -4.89
C SER A 282 14.37 5.78 -6.11
N VAL A 283 15.25 4.77 -6.03
CA VAL A 283 16.23 4.45 -7.10
C VAL A 283 16.17 3.01 -7.62
N VAL A 284 15.13 2.24 -7.27
CA VAL A 284 15.00 0.83 -7.68
C VAL A 284 13.81 0.53 -8.59
N TRP A 285 13.06 1.54 -9.03
CA TRP A 285 11.77 1.34 -9.68
C TRP A 285 11.77 0.41 -10.90
N ALA A 286 12.86 0.37 -11.66
CA ALA A 286 12.92 -0.39 -12.90
C ALA A 286 13.01 -1.92 -12.71
N HIS A 287 13.07 -2.44 -11.47
CA HIS A 287 12.90 -3.89 -11.28
C HIS A 287 11.52 -4.40 -11.69
N HIS A 288 10.52 -3.52 -11.80
CA HIS A 288 9.21 -3.88 -12.34
C HIS A 288 9.20 -3.97 -13.86
N MET A 289 10.35 -3.76 -14.50
CA MET A 289 10.50 -3.59 -15.93
C MET A 289 11.57 -4.53 -16.50
N PHE A 290 12.05 -5.55 -15.77
CA PHE A 290 13.13 -6.42 -16.28
C PHE A 290 12.78 -7.15 -17.59
N SER A 291 11.49 -7.33 -17.88
CA SER A 291 10.97 -7.97 -19.09
C SER A 291 10.93 -7.06 -20.33
N ILE A 292 11.15 -5.74 -20.21
CA ILE A 292 11.02 -4.80 -21.36
C ILE A 292 12.23 -4.81 -22.31
N GLY A 293 13.29 -5.56 -21.98
CA GLY A 293 14.52 -5.60 -22.77
C GLY A 293 15.52 -4.47 -22.45
N MET A 294 15.61 -4.03 -21.18
CA MET A 294 16.68 -3.14 -20.73
C MET A 294 18.07 -3.76 -20.98
N ASP A 295 19.09 -2.94 -21.15
CA ASP A 295 20.45 -3.44 -21.28
C ASP A 295 20.92 -4.18 -20.01
N VAL A 296 21.87 -5.10 -20.19
CA VAL A 296 22.35 -5.98 -19.11
C VAL A 296 22.92 -5.19 -17.93
N LYS A 297 23.63 -4.08 -18.17
CA LYS A 297 24.25 -3.30 -17.10
C LYS A 297 23.19 -2.62 -16.24
N THR A 298 22.18 -2.03 -16.87
CA THR A 298 21.02 -1.44 -16.19
C THR A 298 20.26 -2.49 -15.39
N SER A 299 19.99 -3.66 -15.98
CA SER A 299 19.29 -4.75 -15.28
C SER A 299 20.06 -5.26 -14.06
N VAL A 300 21.38 -5.46 -14.17
CA VAL A 300 22.24 -5.87 -13.05
C VAL A 300 22.30 -4.79 -11.97
N PHE A 301 22.37 -3.51 -12.34
CA PHE A 301 22.31 -2.40 -11.40
C PHE A 301 21.01 -2.45 -10.58
N PHE A 302 19.85 -2.41 -11.24
CA PHE A 302 18.56 -2.43 -10.55
C PHE A 302 18.35 -3.70 -9.72
N SER A 303 18.83 -4.86 -10.21
CA SER A 303 18.78 -6.11 -9.46
C SER A 303 19.59 -6.02 -8.17
N SER A 304 20.84 -5.57 -8.25
CA SER A 304 21.73 -5.46 -7.08
C SER A 304 21.23 -4.46 -6.03
N VAL A 305 20.78 -3.28 -6.46
CA VAL A 305 20.29 -2.25 -5.53
C VAL A 305 18.97 -2.69 -4.88
N THR A 306 18.11 -3.39 -5.61
CA THR A 306 16.86 -3.95 -5.04
C THR A 306 17.17 -4.99 -3.96
N MET A 307 18.14 -5.89 -4.18
CA MET A 307 18.58 -6.85 -3.15
C MET A 307 19.10 -6.17 -1.89
N ILE A 308 19.81 -5.04 -2.02
CA ILE A 308 20.36 -4.30 -0.87
C ILE A 308 19.25 -3.82 0.08
N ILE A 309 18.03 -3.54 -0.41
CA ILE A 309 16.90 -3.11 0.44
C ILE A 309 16.49 -4.17 1.47
N ALA A 310 16.80 -5.45 1.22
CA ALA A 310 16.60 -6.50 2.21
C ALA A 310 17.39 -6.26 3.51
N VAL A 311 18.54 -5.56 3.44
CA VAL A 311 19.38 -5.28 4.61
C VAL A 311 18.70 -4.33 5.62
N PRO A 312 18.30 -3.08 5.28
CA PRO A 312 17.62 -2.21 6.23
C PRO A 312 16.28 -2.80 6.70
N THR A 313 15.58 -3.53 5.84
CA THR A 313 14.35 -4.23 6.22
C THR A 313 14.63 -5.33 7.25
N GLY A 314 15.67 -6.13 7.02
CA GLY A 314 16.13 -7.17 7.94
C GLY A 314 16.55 -6.61 9.30
N ILE A 315 17.27 -5.48 9.34
CA ILE A 315 17.63 -4.79 10.59
C ILE A 315 16.38 -4.57 11.44
N LYS A 316 15.28 -4.07 10.85
CA LYS A 316 14.03 -3.83 11.58
C LYS A 316 13.41 -5.12 12.10
N ILE A 317 13.33 -6.16 11.28
CA ILE A 317 12.79 -7.48 11.67
C ILE A 317 13.56 -8.06 12.87
N PHE A 318 14.90 -8.10 12.79
CA PHE A 318 15.73 -8.62 13.87
C PHE A 318 15.62 -7.77 15.14
N THR A 319 15.48 -6.46 14.99
CA THR A 319 15.30 -5.55 16.13
C THR A 319 13.98 -5.81 16.85
N TRP A 320 12.87 -6.03 16.13
CA TRP A 320 11.59 -6.41 16.75
C TRP A 320 11.69 -7.76 17.46
N LEU A 321 12.30 -8.76 16.82
CA LEU A 321 12.48 -10.08 17.43
C LEU A 321 13.31 -10.01 18.72
N TYR A 322 14.35 -9.18 18.74
CA TYR A 322 15.16 -8.97 19.94
C TYR A 322 14.39 -8.30 21.09
N MET A 323 13.60 -7.26 20.80
CA MET A 323 12.75 -6.61 21.82
C MET A 323 11.71 -7.58 22.39
N LEU A 324 11.13 -8.43 21.55
CA LEU A 324 10.14 -9.43 21.97
C LEU A 324 10.76 -10.61 22.73
N SER A 325 11.99 -11.02 22.41
CA SER A 325 12.65 -12.13 23.11
C SER A 325 13.19 -11.74 24.49
N SER A 326 13.59 -10.48 24.65
CA SER A 326 14.11 -9.93 25.91
C SER A 326 13.03 -9.57 26.93
N SER A 327 11.75 -9.78 26.60
CA SER A 327 10.62 -9.37 27.43
C SER A 327 9.80 -10.54 27.97
N GLY A 328 9.29 -10.38 29.18
CA GLY A 328 8.35 -11.31 29.83
C GLY A 328 6.95 -11.23 29.22
N ASN A 329 6.84 -11.36 27.89
CA ASN A 329 5.61 -11.20 27.15
C ASN A 329 4.55 -12.20 27.61
N LYS A 330 3.36 -11.69 27.93
CA LYS A 330 2.20 -12.55 28.18
C LYS A 330 1.74 -13.13 26.84
N LEU A 331 2.14 -14.37 26.55
CA LEU A 331 1.74 -15.09 25.33
C LEU A 331 0.23 -15.21 25.16
N ASP A 332 -0.56 -14.99 26.21
CA ASP A 332 -2.02 -14.95 26.11
C ASP A 332 -2.57 -13.64 25.49
N ASN A 333 -1.75 -12.59 25.34
CA ASN A 333 -2.16 -11.33 24.76
C ASN A 333 -2.32 -11.44 23.22
N PRO A 334 -3.52 -11.18 22.65
CA PRO A 334 -3.73 -11.27 21.21
C PRO A 334 -2.86 -10.30 20.40
N VAL A 335 -2.44 -9.17 20.96
CA VAL A 335 -1.52 -8.23 20.27
C VAL A 335 -0.19 -8.91 19.96
N VAL A 336 0.34 -9.71 20.90
CA VAL A 336 1.59 -10.45 20.72
C VAL A 336 1.47 -11.42 19.55
N TRP A 337 0.33 -12.11 19.42
CA TRP A 337 0.07 -13.04 18.30
C TRP A 337 0.11 -12.30 16.96
N TRP A 338 -0.62 -11.18 16.86
CA TRP A 338 -0.64 -10.39 15.65
C TRP A 338 0.73 -9.82 15.28
N VAL A 339 1.54 -9.39 16.24
CA VAL A 339 2.92 -8.92 15.97
C VAL A 339 3.79 -10.06 15.42
N TYR A 340 3.75 -11.25 16.02
CA TYR A 340 4.48 -12.40 15.47
C TYR A 340 3.96 -12.81 14.09
N GLY A 341 2.64 -12.82 13.90
CA GLY A 341 2.02 -13.10 12.60
C GLY A 341 2.46 -12.10 11.52
N PHE A 342 2.50 -10.80 11.85
CA PHE A 342 3.03 -9.77 10.97
C PHE A 342 4.49 -10.07 10.60
N ILE A 343 5.36 -10.34 11.59
CA ILE A 343 6.78 -10.63 11.32
C ILE A 343 6.93 -11.86 10.41
N ILE A 344 6.20 -12.94 10.67
CA ILE A 344 6.29 -14.18 9.89
C ILE A 344 5.82 -13.96 8.45
N LEU A 345 4.60 -13.44 8.26
CA LEU A 345 4.02 -13.25 6.92
C LEU A 345 4.84 -12.24 6.11
N PHE A 346 5.25 -11.14 6.73
CA PHE A 346 6.08 -10.15 6.07
C PHE A 346 7.45 -10.73 5.68
N THR A 347 8.04 -11.61 6.51
CA THR A 347 9.30 -12.27 6.17
C THR A 347 9.14 -13.25 5.00
N ILE A 348 8.06 -14.03 4.94
CA ILE A 348 7.75 -14.90 3.79
C ILE A 348 7.63 -14.07 2.50
N GLY A 349 6.90 -12.96 2.56
CA GLY A 349 6.83 -11.99 1.45
C GLY A 349 8.20 -11.39 1.10
N GLY A 350 9.01 -11.03 2.09
CA GLY A 350 10.34 -10.49 1.88
C GLY A 350 11.29 -11.46 1.16
N VAL A 351 11.29 -12.73 1.55
CA VAL A 351 12.12 -13.77 0.91
C VAL A 351 11.72 -13.98 -0.55
N THR A 352 10.43 -14.01 -0.87
CA THR A 352 9.95 -14.11 -2.26
C THR A 352 10.25 -12.84 -3.06
N GLY A 353 10.32 -11.68 -2.40
CA GLY A 353 10.78 -10.43 -3.01
C GLY A 353 12.25 -10.43 -3.39
N ILE A 354 13.11 -11.07 -2.58
CA ILE A 354 14.53 -11.27 -2.95
C ILE A 354 14.64 -12.14 -4.20
N VAL A 355 13.79 -13.17 -4.35
CA VAL A 355 13.73 -13.97 -5.58
C VAL A 355 13.38 -13.09 -6.78
N LEU A 356 12.33 -12.25 -6.67
CA LEU A 356 11.90 -11.34 -7.74
C LEU A 356 12.88 -10.19 -8.02
N SER A 357 13.74 -9.84 -7.07
CA SER A 357 14.78 -8.83 -7.29
C SER A 357 15.87 -9.30 -8.26
N SER A 358 15.98 -10.61 -8.51
CA SER A 358 16.89 -11.18 -9.51
C SER A 358 16.34 -10.95 -10.91
N SER A 359 17.03 -10.13 -11.72
CA SER A 359 16.61 -9.86 -13.10
C SER A 359 16.59 -11.11 -13.98
N VAL A 360 17.34 -12.15 -13.63
CA VAL A 360 17.37 -13.43 -14.37
C VAL A 360 16.15 -14.28 -14.03
N LEU A 361 15.75 -14.32 -12.75
CA LEU A 361 14.58 -15.10 -12.33
C LEU A 361 13.29 -14.38 -12.70
N ASP A 362 13.27 -13.04 -12.65
CA ASP A 362 12.09 -12.26 -13.00
C ASP A 362 11.66 -12.53 -14.45
N VAL A 363 12.56 -12.77 -15.40
CA VAL A 363 12.17 -13.15 -16.78
C VAL A 363 11.19 -14.34 -16.82
N MET A 364 11.31 -15.30 -15.88
CA MET A 364 10.39 -16.45 -15.80
C MET A 364 9.16 -16.19 -14.92
N LEU A 365 9.25 -15.28 -13.95
CA LEU A 365 8.23 -15.04 -12.94
C LEU A 365 7.40 -13.79 -13.22
N HIS A 366 7.86 -12.92 -14.11
CA HIS A 366 7.22 -11.66 -14.47
C HIS A 366 5.80 -11.91 -14.97
N ASP A 367 4.87 -11.07 -14.55
CA ASP A 367 3.44 -11.20 -14.89
C ASP A 367 2.81 -12.56 -14.54
N THR A 368 3.44 -13.38 -13.69
CA THR A 368 2.81 -14.61 -13.17
C THR A 368 2.12 -14.38 -11.83
N TRP A 369 1.39 -15.39 -11.37
CA TRP A 369 0.79 -15.38 -10.03
C TRP A 369 1.83 -15.39 -8.90
N PHE A 370 3.12 -15.65 -9.18
CA PHE A 370 4.19 -15.56 -8.18
C PHE A 370 4.34 -14.13 -7.67
N VAL A 371 4.31 -13.16 -8.59
CA VAL A 371 4.38 -11.73 -8.24
C VAL A 371 3.14 -11.30 -7.47
N VAL A 372 1.96 -11.83 -7.84
CA VAL A 372 0.71 -11.57 -7.12
C VAL A 372 0.82 -12.09 -5.68
N ALA A 373 1.32 -13.31 -5.50
CA ALA A 373 1.51 -13.95 -4.20
C ALA A 373 2.49 -13.16 -3.32
N HIS A 374 3.68 -12.86 -3.85
CA HIS A 374 4.69 -12.03 -3.20
C HIS A 374 4.08 -10.70 -2.72
N PHE A 375 3.42 -9.97 -3.63
CA PHE A 375 2.87 -8.67 -3.32
C PHE A 375 1.77 -8.78 -2.26
N HIS A 376 0.88 -9.79 -2.31
CA HIS A 376 -0.14 -9.96 -1.27
C HIS A 376 0.47 -10.30 0.09
N TYR A 377 1.55 -11.09 0.17
CA TYR A 377 2.24 -11.32 1.45
C TYR A 377 2.87 -10.05 2.03
N VAL A 378 3.48 -9.19 1.21
CA VAL A 378 4.09 -7.94 1.71
C VAL A 378 3.01 -6.88 1.98
N PHE A 379 2.05 -6.73 1.07
CA PHE A 379 1.06 -5.66 1.03
C PHE A 379 -0.21 -6.00 1.80
N SER A 380 -0.91 -7.06 1.37
CA SER A 380 -2.14 -7.51 2.03
C SER A 380 -1.90 -8.13 3.39
N LEU A 381 -0.70 -8.63 3.71
CA LEU A 381 -0.42 -9.22 5.04
C LEU A 381 0.51 -8.35 5.89
N GLY A 382 1.31 -7.47 5.29
CA GLY A 382 2.07 -6.44 6.02
C GLY A 382 1.21 -5.25 6.41
N SER A 383 0.79 -4.45 5.43
CA SER A 383 0.07 -3.18 5.67
C SER A 383 -1.30 -3.38 6.30
N TYR A 384 -2.08 -4.39 5.88
CA TYR A 384 -3.35 -4.73 6.54
C TYR A 384 -3.16 -5.18 7.98
N SER A 385 -2.20 -6.07 8.27
CA SER A 385 -1.92 -6.45 9.66
C SER A 385 -1.47 -5.25 10.47
N GLY A 386 -0.76 -4.31 9.84
CA GLY A 386 -0.49 -2.98 10.39
C GLY A 386 -1.77 -2.22 10.76
N VAL A 387 -2.77 -2.15 9.88
CA VAL A 387 -4.08 -1.56 10.18
C VAL A 387 -4.75 -2.25 11.36
N VAL A 388 -4.80 -3.59 11.36
CA VAL A 388 -5.44 -4.38 12.42
C VAL A 388 -4.75 -4.16 13.76
N LEU A 389 -3.42 -4.29 13.80
CA LEU A 389 -2.63 -4.08 15.02
C LEU A 389 -2.81 -2.67 15.57
N SER A 390 -2.76 -1.67 14.70
CA SER A 390 -2.95 -0.27 15.08
C SER A 390 -4.36 -0.04 15.62
N THR A 391 -5.36 -0.63 15.00
CA THR A 391 -6.75 -0.56 15.46
C THR A 391 -6.88 -1.19 16.83
N ILE A 392 -6.41 -2.42 17.03
CA ILE A 392 -6.47 -3.11 18.33
C ILE A 392 -5.74 -2.31 19.41
N TRP A 393 -4.54 -1.83 19.10
CA TRP A 393 -3.66 -1.14 20.05
C TRP A 393 -4.22 0.21 20.51
N TRP A 394 -4.69 1.03 19.58
CA TRP A 394 -5.23 2.36 19.90
C TRP A 394 -6.75 2.39 20.12
N TRP A 395 -7.46 1.25 20.00
CA TRP A 395 -8.91 1.20 20.25
C TRP A 395 -9.33 1.76 21.61
N PRO A 396 -8.65 1.43 22.74
CA PRO A 396 -9.02 1.99 24.04
C PRO A 396 -8.77 3.49 24.12
N LEU A 397 -7.75 4.01 23.43
CA LEU A 397 -7.49 5.44 23.34
C LEU A 397 -8.59 6.17 22.56
N LEU A 398 -9.08 5.56 21.47
CA LEU A 398 -10.07 6.17 20.59
C LEU A 398 -11.49 6.12 21.14
N THR A 399 -11.85 5.03 21.82
CA THR A 399 -13.25 4.75 22.21
C THR A 399 -13.48 4.70 23.72
N GLY A 400 -12.42 4.56 24.51
CA GLY A 400 -12.53 4.28 25.95
C GLY A 400 -12.99 2.85 26.28
N LEU A 401 -13.12 1.98 25.27
CA LEU A 401 -13.60 0.59 25.41
C LEU A 401 -12.49 -0.41 25.10
N ASN A 402 -12.56 -1.60 25.70
CA ASN A 402 -11.67 -2.71 25.40
C ASN A 402 -12.33 -3.70 24.42
N LEU A 403 -11.55 -4.27 23.52
CA LEU A 403 -11.98 -5.36 22.64
C LEU A 403 -11.92 -6.71 23.37
N SER A 404 -12.76 -7.65 22.97
CA SER A 404 -12.78 -9.01 23.55
C SER A 404 -11.54 -9.80 23.13
N ASN A 405 -10.74 -10.25 24.10
CA ASN A 405 -9.56 -11.08 23.86
C ASN A 405 -9.89 -12.38 23.11
N VAL A 406 -11.04 -13.00 23.39
CA VAL A 406 -11.45 -14.25 22.71
C VAL A 406 -11.70 -14.01 21.23
N LEU A 407 -12.43 -12.93 20.89
CA LEU A 407 -12.71 -12.59 19.50
C LEU A 407 -11.44 -12.16 18.75
N LEU A 408 -10.52 -11.46 19.40
CA LEU A 408 -9.24 -11.08 18.80
C LEU A 408 -8.36 -12.31 18.49
N LYS A 409 -8.33 -13.30 19.37
CA LYS A 409 -7.63 -14.58 19.13
C LYS A 409 -8.27 -15.37 18.00
N ALA A 410 -9.61 -15.42 17.94
CA ALA A 410 -10.34 -16.06 16.85
C ALA A 410 -10.09 -15.35 15.51
N HIS A 411 -10.15 -14.01 15.49
CA HIS A 411 -9.84 -13.19 14.31
C HIS A 411 -8.41 -13.44 13.82
N PHE A 412 -7.42 -13.50 14.73
CA PHE A 412 -6.06 -13.86 14.38
C PHE A 412 -5.97 -15.25 13.73
N ALA A 413 -6.52 -16.28 14.37
CA ALA A 413 -6.43 -17.66 13.88
C ALA A 413 -7.06 -17.81 12.49
N LEU A 414 -8.27 -17.24 12.30
CA LEU A 414 -8.96 -17.26 11.01
C LEU A 414 -8.16 -16.50 9.94
N SER A 415 -7.61 -15.33 10.28
CA SER A 415 -6.81 -14.53 9.35
C SER A 415 -5.55 -15.28 8.92
N MET A 416 -4.77 -15.81 9.88
CA MET A 416 -3.52 -16.50 9.57
C MET A 416 -3.73 -17.74 8.71
N ILE A 417 -4.78 -18.52 8.99
CA ILE A 417 -5.14 -19.67 8.17
C ILE A 417 -5.61 -19.22 6.78
N GLY A 418 -6.57 -18.29 6.71
CA GLY A 418 -7.14 -17.82 5.46
C GLY A 418 -6.11 -17.16 4.54
N PHE A 419 -5.21 -16.36 5.09
CA PHE A 419 -4.13 -15.72 4.33
C PHE A 419 -3.18 -16.70 3.68
N ASN A 420 -2.75 -17.72 4.44
CA ASN A 420 -1.85 -18.72 3.89
C ASN A 420 -2.59 -19.62 2.90
N LEU A 421 -3.83 -20.01 3.15
CA LEU A 421 -4.61 -20.80 2.18
C LEU A 421 -4.83 -20.03 0.88
N CYS A 422 -5.14 -18.73 0.95
CA CYS A 422 -5.37 -17.92 -0.23
C CYS A 422 -4.08 -17.64 -1.02
N PHE A 423 -3.01 -17.17 -0.37
CA PHE A 423 -1.86 -16.63 -1.09
C PHE A 423 -0.66 -17.57 -1.17
N PHE A 424 -0.51 -18.56 -0.28
CA PHE A 424 0.63 -19.47 -0.35
C PHE A 424 0.59 -20.33 -1.62
N PRO A 425 -0.53 -20.99 -1.98
CA PRO A 425 -0.56 -21.92 -3.10
C PRO A 425 -0.35 -21.24 -4.45
N ILE A 426 -0.70 -19.96 -4.58
CA ILE A 426 -0.54 -19.24 -5.84
C ILE A 426 0.93 -18.91 -6.19
N HIS A 427 1.87 -19.07 -5.24
CA HIS A 427 3.30 -19.11 -5.59
C HIS A 427 3.60 -20.30 -6.51
N TYR A 428 3.02 -21.47 -6.24
CA TYR A 428 3.19 -22.66 -7.08
C TYR A 428 2.62 -22.42 -8.48
N PHE A 429 1.45 -21.78 -8.59
CA PHE A 429 0.88 -21.42 -9.89
C PHE A 429 1.81 -20.51 -10.70
N GLY A 430 2.39 -19.52 -10.04
CA GLY A 430 3.37 -18.65 -10.68
C GLY A 430 4.63 -19.38 -11.13
N LEU A 431 5.14 -20.32 -10.33
CA LEU A 431 6.27 -21.18 -10.71
C LEU A 431 5.95 -22.10 -11.91
N CYS A 432 4.69 -22.50 -12.05
CA CYS A 432 4.19 -23.22 -13.23
C CYS A 432 3.91 -22.32 -14.44
N GLY A 433 4.12 -21.00 -14.34
CA GLY A 433 3.97 -20.06 -15.43
C GLY A 433 2.54 -19.55 -15.65
N LEU A 434 1.64 -19.67 -14.67
CA LEU A 434 0.28 -19.14 -14.82
C LEU A 434 0.32 -17.60 -14.86
N PRO A 435 -0.18 -16.98 -15.94
CA PRO A 435 -0.18 -15.53 -16.09
C PRO A 435 -1.22 -14.88 -15.18
N ARG A 436 -0.93 -13.66 -14.73
CA ARG A 436 -1.87 -12.83 -13.96
C ARG A 436 -2.90 -12.17 -14.88
N ARG A 437 -4.00 -11.68 -14.28
CA ARG A 437 -5.08 -10.96 -14.98
C ARG A 437 -5.78 -11.81 -16.06
N VAL A 438 -5.88 -13.11 -15.82
CA VAL A 438 -6.67 -14.04 -16.63
C VAL A 438 -7.84 -14.55 -15.83
N CYS A 439 -8.98 -14.66 -16.49
CA CYS A 439 -10.26 -15.11 -15.91
C CYS A 439 -10.49 -16.61 -16.03
N LEU A 440 -9.65 -17.30 -16.79
CA LEU A 440 -9.66 -18.74 -17.03
C LEU A 440 -8.27 -19.30 -16.75
N TYR A 441 -8.20 -20.55 -16.33
CA TYR A 441 -6.95 -21.25 -16.05
C TYR A 441 -7.07 -22.73 -16.39
N ASP A 442 -5.94 -23.44 -16.40
CA ASP A 442 -5.91 -24.87 -16.72
C ASP A 442 -6.52 -25.71 -15.57
N ASP A 443 -7.40 -26.66 -15.92
CA ASP A 443 -8.11 -27.54 -14.98
C ASP A 443 -7.18 -28.33 -14.04
N SER A 444 -5.94 -28.60 -14.46
CA SER A 444 -4.93 -29.25 -13.60
C SER A 444 -4.66 -28.50 -12.27
N PHE A 445 -4.93 -27.19 -12.22
CA PHE A 445 -4.78 -26.36 -11.02
C PHE A 445 -6.08 -26.19 -10.21
N TYR A 446 -7.21 -26.77 -10.67
CA TYR A 446 -8.54 -26.59 -10.08
C TYR A 446 -8.58 -26.88 -8.58
N TRP A 447 -8.04 -28.03 -8.17
CA TRP A 447 -8.10 -28.48 -6.79
C TRP A 447 -7.35 -27.54 -5.82
N ILE A 448 -6.20 -27.01 -6.23
CA ILE A 448 -5.45 -26.02 -5.44
C ILE A 448 -6.18 -24.68 -5.44
N ASN A 449 -6.74 -24.28 -6.59
CA ASN A 449 -7.34 -22.96 -6.73
C ASN A 449 -8.68 -22.85 -6.00
N ILE A 450 -9.42 -23.95 -5.81
CA ILE A 450 -10.62 -23.99 -4.95
C ILE A 450 -10.26 -23.89 -3.46
N MET A 451 -9.14 -24.47 -3.06
CA MET A 451 -8.67 -24.37 -1.67
C MET A 451 -8.21 -22.94 -1.34
N SER A 452 -7.62 -22.26 -2.32
CA SER A 452 -7.16 -20.87 -2.29
C SER A 452 -8.31 -19.88 -2.36
#